data_AF-A0A3C1V0K0-F1
#
_entry.id   AF-A0A3C1V0K0-F1
#
_cell.length_a   1.000
_cell.length_b   1.000
_cell.length_c   1.000
_cell.angle_alpha   90.00
_cell.angle_beta   90.00
_cell.angle_gamma   90.00
#
_symmetry.space_group_name_H-M   'P 1'
#
loop_
_entity.id
_entity.type
_entity.pdbx_description
1 polymer ?
#
loop_
_entity_poly.entity_id
_entity_poly.type
_entity_poly.pdbx_seq_one_letter_code
_entity_poly.pdbx_strand_id
1 'polypeptide(L)' 'WNRELFEKYLMGYTLRDPRYRYIEWRDTRNPNSEPIYQELYDHLSDPHETVNIARSQPKEVVRLSGELQHLLEN' A
#
# COMPACT_ATOMS: atom_id res chain seq x y z
N TRP A 1 10.39 19.30 -0.15
CA TRP A 1 9.03 18.74 -0.05
C TRP A 1 8.23 19.16 -1.26
N ASN A 2 7.57 18.23 -1.96
CA ASN A 2 6.77 18.53 -3.15
C ASN A 2 5.30 18.71 -2.75
N ARG A 3 4.92 19.94 -2.39
CA ARG A 3 3.57 20.26 -1.90
C ARG A 3 2.47 19.79 -2.85
N GLU A 4 2.65 20.01 -4.15
CA GLU A 4 1.64 19.70 -5.14
C GLU A 4 1.35 18.19 -5.20
N LEU A 5 2.38 17.35 -5.15
CA LEU A 5 2.22 15.91 -5.05
C LEU A 5 1.37 15.53 -3.82
N PHE A 6 1.83 15.92 -2.63
CA PHE A 6 1.22 15.49 -1.36
C PHE A 6 -0.20 16.04 -1.13
N GLU A 7 -0.53 17.22 -1.67
CA GLU A 7 -1.84 17.84 -1.45
C GLU A 7 -2.87 17.55 -2.54
N LYS A 8 -2.45 17.21 -3.76
CA LYS A 8 -3.38 17.08 -4.91
C LYS A 8 -3.36 15.73 -5.60
N TYR A 9 -2.20 15.06 -5.63
CA TYR A 9 -1.98 13.92 -6.50
C TYR A 9 -1.60 12.64 -5.77
N LEU A 10 -1.36 12.69 -4.46
CA LEU A 10 -1.09 11.51 -3.67
C LEU A 10 -2.40 10.83 -3.26
N MET A 11 -2.59 9.58 -3.65
CA MET A 11 -3.72 8.76 -3.24
C MET A 11 -3.26 7.49 -2.53
N GLY A 12 -3.93 7.16 -1.43
CA GLY A 12 -3.73 5.90 -0.72
C GLY A 12 -4.75 4.86 -1.19
N TYR A 13 -4.25 3.72 -1.64
CA TYR A 13 -5.06 2.54 -1.96
C TYR A 13 -4.86 1.49 -0.89
N THR A 14 -5.91 0.75 -0.53
CA THR A 14 -5.84 -0.28 0.51
C THR A 14 -6.48 -1.58 0.05
N LEU A 15 -5.82 -2.68 0.41
CA LEU A 15 -6.32 -4.04 0.24
C LEU A 15 -6.28 -4.71 1.61
N ARG A 16 -7.38 -5.39 1.97
CA ARG A 16 -7.46 -6.16 3.20
C ARG A 16 -7.78 -7.60 2.87
N ASP A 17 -6.88 -8.49 3.28
CA ASP A 17 -7.10 -9.93 3.26
C ASP A 17 -7.40 -10.44 4.70
N PRO A 18 -7.62 -11.74 4.92
CA PRO A 18 -7.90 -12.30 6.24
C PRO A 18 -6.79 -12.17 7.31
N ARG A 19 -5.57 -11.74 6.95
CA ARG A 19 -4.43 -11.59 7.87
C ARG A 19 -3.79 -10.21 7.81
N TYR A 20 -3.73 -9.61 6.63
CA TYR A 20 -2.99 -8.39 6.37
C TYR A 20 -3.90 -7.26 5.93
N ARG A 21 -3.53 -6.06 6.37
CA ARG A 21 -3.94 -4.81 5.75
C ARG A 21 -2.75 -4.22 5.02
N TYR A 22 -2.89 -4.08 3.71
CA TYR A 22 -1.90 -3.47 2.85
C TYR A 22 -2.38 -2.08 2.41
N ILE A 23 -1.45 -1.12 2.40
CA ILE A 23 -1.69 0.25 1.94
C ILE A 23 -0.53 0.65 1.05
N GLU A 24 -0.82 1.28 -0.09
CA GLU A 24 0.21 1.90 -0.91
C GLU A 24 -0.21 3.29 -1.38
N TRP A 25 0.77 4.19 -1.40
CA TRP A 25 0.59 5.59 -1.74
C TRP A 25 1.16 5.86 -3.13
N ARG A 26 0.30 6.27 -4.08
CA ARG A 26 0.68 6.48 -5.48
C ARG A 26 0.44 7.91 -5.94
N ASP A 27 1.26 8.37 -6.89
CA ASP A 27 0.97 9.58 -7.66
C ASP A 27 -0.08 9.27 -8.72
N THR A 28 -1.28 9.83 -8.58
CA THR A 28 -2.41 9.58 -9.47
C THR A 28 -2.20 10.09 -10.89
N ARG A 29 -1.20 10.96 -11.11
CA ARG A 29 -0.83 11.42 -12.46
C ARG A 29 -0.12 10.33 -13.25
N ASN A 30 0.45 9.33 -12.56
CA ASN A 30 1.09 8.17 -13.19
C ASN A 30 0.67 6.88 -12.46
N PRO A 31 -0.50 6.32 -12.79
CA PRO A 31 -1.05 5.12 -12.13
C PRO A 31 -0.10 3.90 -12.18
N ASN A 32 0.74 3.82 -13.22
CA ASN A 32 1.66 2.71 -13.46
C ASN A 32 3.02 2.88 -12.75
N SER A 33 3.23 3.99 -12.03
CA SER A 33 4.46 4.19 -11.26
C SER A 33 4.50 3.32 -10.01
N GLU A 34 5.73 2.97 -9.60
CA GLU A 34 5.97 2.33 -8.31
C GLU A 34 5.38 3.18 -7.17
N PRO A 35 4.81 2.56 -6.12
CA PRO A 35 4.34 3.29 -4.96
C PRO A 35 5.42 4.16 -4.32
N ILE A 36 5.04 5.36 -3.91
CA ILE A 36 5.91 6.29 -3.17
C ILE A 36 6.17 5.76 -1.77
N TYR A 37 5.17 5.11 -1.17
CA TYR A 37 5.28 4.49 0.13
C TYR A 37 4.34 3.30 0.27
N GLN A 38 4.74 2.34 1.09
CA GLN A 38 4.00 1.09 1.31
C GLN A 38 3.92 0.79 2.81
N GLU A 39 2.77 0.28 3.22
CA GLU A 39 2.51 -0.14 4.58
C GLU A 39 1.87 -1.53 4.58
N LEU A 40 2.28 -2.35 5.54
CA LEU A 40 1.73 -3.67 5.74
C LEU A 40 1.55 -3.88 7.25
N TYR A 41 0.35 -4.26 7.65
CA TYR A 41 -0.01 -4.55 9.04
C TYR A 41 -0.56 -5.97 9.15
N ASP A 42 -0.05 -6.76 10.10
CA ASP A 42 -0.53 -8.12 10.40
C ASP A 42 -1.51 -8.07 11.57
N HIS A 43 -2.81 -8.06 11.28
CA HIS A 43 -3.83 -7.91 12.31
C HIS A 43 -4.08 -9.18 13.13
N LEU A 44 -3.45 -10.32 12.77
CA LEU A 44 -3.46 -11.51 13.63
C LEU A 44 -2.44 -11.37 14.76
N SER A 45 -1.25 -10.87 14.45
CA SER A 45 -0.20 -10.65 15.45
C SER A 45 -0.27 -9.29 16.15
N ASP A 46 -0.87 -8.30 15.50
CA ASP A 46 -1.01 -6.92 15.95
C ASP A 46 -2.42 -6.40 15.60
N PRO A 47 -3.46 -6.79 16.37
CA PRO A 47 -4.86 -6.46 16.08
C PRO A 47 -5.17 -4.96 16.05
N HIS A 48 -4.26 -4.13 16.58
CA HIS A 48 -4.36 -2.68 16.61
C HIS A 48 -3.57 -2.00 15.48
N GLU A 49 -2.92 -2.77 14.60
CA GLU A 49 -2.19 -2.26 13.42
C GLU A 49 -1.20 -1.15 13.78
N THR A 50 -0.41 -1.38 14.82
CA THR A 50 0.54 -0.41 15.39
C THR A 50 1.93 -0.45 14.76
N VAL A 51 2.30 -1.57 14.12
CA VAL A 51 3.63 -1.77 13.53
C VAL A 51 3.54 -2.02 12.03
N ASN A 52 4.15 -1.12 11.25
CA ASN A 52 4.36 -1.34 9.82
C ASN A 52 5.49 -2.35 9.58
N ILE A 53 5.14 -3.52 9.04
CA ILE A 53 6.05 -4.64 8.76
C ILE A 53 6.42 -4.80 7.28
N ALA A 54 6.13 -3.80 6.42
CA ALA A 54 6.38 -3.90 4.98
C ALA A 54 7.85 -4.24 4.65
N ARG A 55 8.80 -3.65 5.39
CA ARG A 55 10.24 -3.91 5.17
C ARG A 55 10.69 -5.32 5.58
N SER A 56 10.03 -5.93 6.56
CA SER A 56 10.39 -7.28 7.04
C SER A 56 9.65 -8.38 6.28
N GLN A 57 8.60 -8.06 5.52
CA GLN A 57 7.79 -9.01 4.75
C GLN A 57 7.71 -8.66 3.25
N PRO A 58 8.86 -8.56 2.53
CA PRO A 58 8.86 -8.12 1.13
C PRO A 58 8.06 -9.05 0.19
N LYS A 59 7.96 -10.34 0.52
CA LYS A 59 7.18 -11.30 -0.29
C LYS A 59 5.68 -10.99 -0.25
N GLU A 60 5.15 -10.66 0.92
CA GLU A 60 3.73 -10.30 1.07
C GLU A 60 3.42 -8.95 0.43
N VAL A 61 4.35 -7.99 0.52
CA VAL A 61 4.23 -6.71 -0.18
C VAL A 61 4.10 -6.90 -1.69
N VAL A 62 4.96 -7.74 -2.29
CA VAL A 62 4.90 -8.02 -3.74
C VAL A 62 3.59 -8.70 -4.11
N ARG A 63 3.15 -9.70 -3.33
CA ARG A 63 1.89 -10.41 -3.57
C ARG A 63 0.69 -9.46 -3.53
N LEU A 64 0.56 -8.69 -2.46
CA LEU A 64 -0.57 -7.80 -2.21
C LEU A 64 -0.59 -6.59 -3.15
N SER A 65 0.59 -6.06 -3.53
CA SER A 65 0.67 -5.02 -4.56
C SER A 65 0.22 -5.54 -5.93
N GLY A 66 0.59 -6.77 -6.29
CA GLY A 66 0.12 -7.40 -7.53
C GLY A 66 -1.41 -7.63 -7.55
N GLU A 67 -1.96 -8.13 -6.45
CA GLU A 67 -3.42 -8.29 -6.29
C GLU A 67 -4.15 -6.95 -6.40
N LEU A 68 -3.64 -5.91 -5.72
CA LEU A 68 -4.22 -4.58 -5.76
C LEU A 68 -4.16 -3.97 -7.17
N GLN A 69 -3.04 -4.10 -7.88
CA GLN A 69 -2.92 -3.62 -9.26
C GLN A 69 -3.95 -4.29 -10.18
N HIS A 70 -4.12 -5.60 -10.06
CA HIS A 70 -5.14 -6.31 -10.83
C HIS A 70 -6.57 -5.82 -10.53
N LEU A 71 -6.86 -5.43 -9.29
CA LEU A 71 -8.16 -4.84 -8.93
C LEU A 71 -8.37 -3.42 -9.46
N LEU A 72 -7.29 -2.66 -9.70
CA LEU A 72 -7.37 -1.30 -10.23
C LEU A 72 -7.50 -1.26 -11.77
N GLU A 73 -7.11 -2.35 -12.45
CA GLU A 73 -7.16 -2.47 -13.91
C GLU A 73 -8.48 -3.03 -14.46
N ASN A 74 -9.34 -3.57 -13.59
CA ASN A 74 -10.68 -4.09 -13.93
C ASN A 74 -11.79 -3.10 -13.57
#